data_AF-A0A167MAR0-F1
#
_entry.id   AF-A0A167MAR0-F1
#
_cell.length_a   1.000
_cell.length_b   1.000
_cell.length_c   1.000
_cell.angle_alpha   90.00
_cell.angle_beta   90.00
_cell.angle_gamma   90.00
#
_symmetry.space_group_name_H-M   'P 1'
#
loop_
_entity.id
_entity.type
_entity.pdbx_description
1 polymer ?
#
loop_
_entity_poly.entity_id
_entity_poly.type
_entity_poly.pdbx_seq_one_letter_code
_entity_poly.pdbx_strand_id
1 'polypeptide(L)'
;MYTLLNEYHETADMKRVPYRDFYNLRKDVVIFRDGGELTLAQVFESLHLTAYDLSIDTLDMHAHQDTFHRFDKFNLKYNPIGESRLREIFMKTDNYIKGRYLAELTKELMTDLEQSKYQNCEWRISIYGRSPDEWDKLAKWVINNKLYSHNVRWLIQVPRLYDIYKASGLLNNFQQILENLFRPLYEVTKDPRTHPELHVFLQRVIGINSVDDESKPERRIYRKFPYPKVWDTKQNPPLYYIYANMCSLNQWRKARGFNTFVLRPHCGEAGDPDHLASAFMLSHSISHSILLRKVHFVVQSGFEMQIKRPWLGHQWYLPGVLGNDINKTNVPNLRLQYRHNTLMEELEMLAQGRKARVVGMDRDGPVHPITADTVPANAMAMPNAATTVRR
;
A
#
# COMPACT_ATOMS: atom_id res chain seq x y z
N MET A 1 12.26 37.52 -7.73
CA MET A 1 13.69 37.75 -7.39
C MET A 1 14.51 36.47 -7.55
N TYR A 2 14.08 35.33 -6.99
CA TYR A 2 14.72 34.02 -7.22
C TYR A 2 14.85 33.65 -8.71
N THR A 3 13.74 33.74 -9.47
CA THR A 3 13.74 33.41 -10.90
C THR A 3 14.73 34.27 -11.68
N LEU A 4 14.72 35.59 -11.46
CA LEU A 4 15.65 36.52 -12.13
C LEU A 4 17.13 36.29 -11.79
N LEU A 5 17.44 35.67 -10.65
CA LEU A 5 18.81 35.40 -10.21
C LEU A 5 19.30 34.01 -10.62
N ASN A 6 18.38 33.05 -10.79
CA ASN A 6 18.73 31.63 -10.97
C ASN A 6 18.37 31.07 -12.35
N GLU A 7 17.57 31.77 -13.16
CA GLU A 7 17.16 31.33 -14.49
C GLU A 7 18.36 30.97 -15.39
N TYR A 8 19.44 31.74 -15.34
CA TYR A 8 20.64 31.47 -16.12
C TYR A 8 21.37 30.20 -15.66
N HIS A 9 21.38 29.92 -14.36
CA HIS A 9 21.98 28.72 -13.79
C HIS A 9 21.13 27.47 -14.09
N GLU A 10 19.82 27.55 -13.92
CA GLU A 10 18.88 26.47 -14.25
C GLU A 10 18.92 26.13 -15.75
N THR A 11 18.95 27.15 -16.62
CA THR A 11 19.05 26.95 -18.09
C THR A 11 20.40 26.34 -18.49
N ALA A 12 21.49 26.70 -17.81
CA ALA A 12 22.80 26.11 -18.05
C ALA A 12 22.87 24.64 -17.62
N ASP A 13 22.24 24.28 -16.51
CA ASP A 13 22.16 22.89 -16.05
C ASP A 13 21.26 22.02 -16.94
N MET A 14 20.15 22.56 -17.46
CA MET A 14 19.34 21.87 -18.48
C MET A 14 20.14 21.54 -19.75
N LYS A 15 20.96 22.49 -20.22
CA LYS A 15 21.82 22.34 -21.42
C LYS A 15 23.00 21.38 -21.22
N ARG A 16 23.36 21.04 -19.98
CA ARG A 16 24.40 20.02 -19.69
C ARG A 16 23.94 18.60 -20.00
N VAL A 17 22.63 18.37 -20.18
CA VAL A 17 22.05 17.05 -20.49
C VAL A 17 21.34 17.09 -21.86
N PRO A 18 22.07 17.24 -22.98
CA PRO A 18 21.50 17.54 -24.30
C PRO A 18 20.59 16.44 -24.87
N TYR A 19 20.65 15.20 -24.36
CA TYR A 19 19.72 14.13 -24.75
C TYR A 19 18.36 14.20 -24.03
N ARG A 20 18.28 14.91 -22.89
CA ARG A 20 17.06 15.17 -22.10
C ARG A 20 16.46 16.55 -22.36
N ASP A 21 16.96 17.29 -23.35
CA ASP A 21 16.38 18.57 -23.75
C ASP A 21 14.87 18.42 -24.02
N PHE A 22 14.07 19.32 -23.46
CA PHE A 22 12.61 19.41 -23.70
C PHE A 22 12.28 19.42 -25.21
N TYR A 23 13.22 19.87 -26.05
CA TYR A 23 13.13 19.85 -27.52
C TYR A 23 13.03 18.43 -28.12
N ASN A 24 13.64 17.42 -27.50
CA ASN A 24 13.51 16.03 -27.95
C ASN A 24 12.18 15.40 -27.48
N LEU A 25 11.75 15.72 -26.26
CA LEU A 25 10.47 15.25 -25.69
C LEU A 25 9.25 15.79 -26.46
N ARG A 26 9.34 16.99 -27.05
CA ARG A 26 8.26 17.59 -27.86
C ARG A 26 7.79 16.72 -29.02
N LYS A 27 8.66 15.86 -29.55
CA LYS A 27 8.37 15.00 -30.71
C LYS A 27 7.82 13.63 -30.33
N ASP A 28 7.81 13.28 -29.04
CA ASP A 28 7.26 12.00 -28.60
C ASP A 28 5.75 11.98 -28.88
N VAL A 29 5.30 10.92 -29.55
CA VAL A 29 3.88 10.61 -29.67
C VAL A 29 3.41 10.03 -28.33
N VAL A 30 2.50 10.73 -27.65
CA VAL A 30 2.17 10.45 -26.25
C VAL A 30 0.74 9.98 -26.02
N ILE A 31 -0.17 10.25 -26.97
CA ILE A 31 -1.58 9.87 -26.86
C ILE A 31 -2.19 9.66 -28.24
N PHE A 32 -3.12 8.71 -28.35
CA PHE A 32 -3.96 8.53 -29.54
C PHE A 32 -5.38 8.98 -29.21
N ARG A 33 -5.86 10.05 -29.86
CA ARG A 33 -7.21 10.59 -29.62
C ARG A 33 -7.74 11.28 -30.87
N ASP A 34 -9.06 11.32 -31.01
CA ASP A 34 -9.74 12.01 -32.12
C ASP A 34 -9.29 11.54 -33.52
N GLY A 35 -8.93 10.25 -33.62
CA GLY A 35 -8.48 9.61 -34.85
C GLY A 35 -7.02 9.89 -35.24
N GLY A 36 -6.25 10.58 -34.39
CA GLY A 36 -4.86 10.94 -34.65
C GLY A 36 -3.91 10.65 -33.49
N GLU A 37 -2.65 10.40 -33.83
CA GLU A 37 -1.53 10.39 -32.90
C GLU A 37 -1.11 11.83 -32.59
N LEU A 38 -1.13 12.21 -31.31
CA LEU A 38 -0.71 13.54 -30.86
C LEU A 38 0.66 13.47 -30.21
N THR A 39 1.54 14.38 -30.61
CA THR A 39 2.83 14.60 -29.96
C THR A 39 2.66 15.38 -28.66
N LEU A 40 3.66 15.31 -27.77
CA LEU A 40 3.64 16.07 -26.53
C LEU A 40 3.47 17.57 -26.81
N ALA A 41 4.15 18.10 -27.83
CA ALA A 41 3.99 19.50 -28.23
C ALA A 41 2.55 19.85 -28.63
N GLN A 42 1.90 18.99 -29.43
CA GLN A 42 0.52 19.19 -29.86
C GLN A 42 -0.46 19.10 -28.67
N VAL A 43 -0.20 18.22 -27.70
CA VAL A 43 -1.01 18.16 -26.48
C VAL A 43 -0.92 19.47 -25.70
N PHE A 44 0.28 20.02 -25.51
CA PHE A 44 0.46 21.31 -24.82
C PHE A 44 -0.17 22.48 -25.59
N GLU A 45 -0.01 22.51 -26.92
CA GLU A 45 -0.62 23.52 -27.79
C GLU A 45 -2.16 23.47 -27.72
N SER A 46 -2.74 22.27 -27.75
CA SER A 46 -4.19 22.07 -27.63
C SER A 46 -4.77 22.47 -26.27
N LEU A 47 -3.92 22.57 -25.26
CA LEU A 47 -4.27 23.02 -23.92
C LEU A 47 -4.05 24.51 -23.72
N HIS A 48 -3.46 25.21 -24.71
CA HIS A 48 -3.01 26.59 -24.60
C HIS A 48 -2.08 26.81 -23.40
N LEU A 49 -1.24 25.82 -23.09
CA LEU A 49 -0.30 25.86 -21.98
C LEU A 49 1.13 25.89 -22.49
N THR A 50 1.95 26.76 -21.93
CA THR A 50 3.40 26.70 -22.14
C THR A 50 4.09 25.96 -21.01
N ALA A 51 5.33 25.51 -21.26
CA ALA A 51 6.16 24.90 -20.22
C ALA A 51 6.44 25.83 -19.03
N TYR A 52 6.37 27.15 -19.25
CA TYR A 52 6.57 28.18 -18.23
C TYR A 52 5.32 28.44 -17.40
N ASP A 53 4.14 28.10 -17.93
CA ASP A 53 2.86 28.22 -17.21
C ASP A 53 2.58 27.01 -16.31
N LEU A 54 3.42 25.95 -16.39
CA LEU A 54 3.33 24.75 -15.58
C LEU A 54 4.00 24.99 -14.21
N SER A 55 3.20 25.36 -13.23
CA SER A 55 3.56 25.37 -11.82
C SER A 55 2.76 24.29 -11.07
N ILE A 56 3.20 23.94 -9.86
CA ILE A 56 2.42 23.04 -8.97
C ILE A 56 1.01 23.61 -8.75
N ASP A 57 0.88 24.94 -8.70
CA ASP A 57 -0.39 25.64 -8.57
C ASP A 57 -1.30 25.50 -9.79
N THR A 58 -0.77 25.67 -11.00
CA THR A 58 -1.56 25.51 -12.23
C THR A 58 -1.88 24.04 -12.51
N LEU A 59 -0.98 23.13 -12.14
CA LEU A 59 -1.19 21.69 -12.15
C LEU A 59 -2.21 21.21 -11.10
N ASP A 60 -2.69 22.07 -10.19
CA ASP A 60 -3.61 21.76 -9.09
C ASP A 60 -3.21 20.53 -8.25
N MET A 61 -1.91 20.25 -8.18
CA MET A 61 -1.34 19.08 -7.52
C MET A 61 -1.13 19.33 -6.01
N HIS A 62 -2.14 19.89 -5.34
CA HIS A 62 -2.07 20.24 -3.91
C HIS A 62 -2.70 19.21 -2.98
N ALA A 63 -1.94 18.81 -1.96
CA ALA A 63 -2.50 18.20 -0.75
C ALA A 63 -3.09 19.31 0.16
N HIS A 64 -4.28 19.85 -0.18
CA HIS A 64 -5.01 20.74 0.74
C HIS A 64 -5.68 19.96 1.88
N GLN A 65 -5.91 20.61 3.03
CA GLN A 65 -6.63 20.02 4.17
C GLN A 65 -8.06 19.55 3.80
N ASP A 66 -8.72 20.21 2.85
CA ASP A 66 -10.05 19.81 2.33
C ASP A 66 -10.01 18.61 1.36
N THR A 67 -8.82 18.07 1.11
CA THR A 67 -8.59 16.86 0.28
C THR A 67 -8.53 15.60 1.14
N PHE A 68 -8.42 15.76 2.47
CA PHE A 68 -8.72 14.68 3.40
C PHE A 68 -10.23 14.44 3.39
N HIS A 69 -10.64 13.17 3.52
CA HIS A 69 -12.04 12.69 3.56
C HIS A 69 -12.76 12.40 2.23
N ARG A 70 -12.19 12.64 1.03
CA ARG A 70 -12.92 12.50 -0.26
C ARG A 70 -12.06 11.91 -1.39
N PHE A 71 -12.12 10.58 -1.61
CA PHE A 71 -11.33 9.89 -2.66
C PHE A 71 -11.82 10.17 -4.09
N ASP A 72 -13.07 10.60 -4.27
CA ASP A 72 -13.61 11.12 -5.53
C ASP A 72 -12.89 12.41 -5.97
N LYS A 73 -12.68 13.34 -5.02
CA LYS A 73 -11.84 14.54 -5.23
C LYS A 73 -10.36 14.20 -5.34
N PHE A 74 -9.87 13.14 -4.71
CA PHE A 74 -8.50 12.65 -4.93
C PHE A 74 -8.27 12.23 -6.40
N ASN A 75 -9.26 11.64 -7.07
CA ASN A 75 -9.14 11.34 -8.50
C ASN A 75 -9.30 12.56 -9.41
N LEU A 76 -10.10 13.56 -9.04
CA LEU A 76 -10.27 14.81 -9.79
C LEU A 76 -9.10 15.79 -9.60
N LYS A 77 -8.45 15.78 -8.43
CA LYS A 77 -7.37 16.71 -8.04
C LYS A 77 -5.96 16.23 -8.37
N TYR A 78 -5.81 14.95 -8.69
CA TYR A 78 -4.60 14.41 -9.34
C TYR A 78 -4.76 14.37 -10.87
N ASN A 79 -5.73 15.09 -11.45
CA ASN A 79 -5.63 15.52 -12.84
C ASN A 79 -4.77 16.78 -12.85
N PRO A 80 -3.56 16.76 -13.42
CA PRO A 80 -2.82 17.98 -13.62
C PRO A 80 -3.72 18.96 -14.39
N ILE A 81 -4.00 20.14 -13.82
CA ILE A 81 -4.81 21.21 -14.43
C ILE A 81 -6.31 20.85 -14.56
N GLY A 82 -6.79 19.82 -13.85
CA GLY A 82 -8.14 19.28 -14.05
C GLY A 82 -8.31 18.53 -15.38
N GLU A 83 -7.22 18.40 -16.16
CA GLU A 83 -7.21 17.78 -17.46
C GLU A 83 -6.77 16.31 -17.38
N SER A 84 -7.68 15.41 -17.77
CA SER A 84 -7.43 13.97 -17.82
C SER A 84 -6.20 13.58 -18.66
N ARG A 85 -5.89 14.36 -19.72
CA ARG A 85 -4.82 14.09 -20.69
C ARG A 85 -3.43 14.06 -20.06
N LEU A 86 -3.07 15.08 -19.29
CA LEU A 86 -1.73 15.15 -18.68
C LEU A 86 -1.54 14.08 -17.61
N ARG A 87 -2.60 13.76 -16.87
CA ARG A 87 -2.57 12.66 -15.88
C ARG A 87 -2.31 11.32 -16.55
N GLU A 88 -2.99 11.06 -17.66
CA GLU A 88 -2.83 9.82 -18.40
C GLU A 88 -1.40 9.68 -18.92
N ILE A 89 -0.83 10.75 -19.46
CA ILE A 89 0.52 10.75 -20.02
C ILE A 89 1.61 10.60 -18.95
N PHE A 90 1.53 11.37 -17.86
CA PHE A 90 2.62 11.48 -16.88
C PHE A 90 2.43 10.62 -15.62
N MET A 91 1.19 10.29 -15.24
CA MET A 91 0.88 9.70 -13.92
C MET A 91 0.21 8.32 -13.99
N LYS A 92 0.09 7.72 -15.17
CA LYS A 92 -0.42 6.35 -15.35
C LYS A 92 0.68 5.39 -15.80
N THR A 93 0.58 4.15 -15.32
CA THR A 93 1.45 3.03 -15.71
C THR A 93 1.03 2.41 -17.04
N ASP A 94 -0.28 2.35 -17.29
CA ASP A 94 -0.89 1.85 -18.53
C ASP A 94 -1.40 3.04 -19.35
N ASN A 95 -0.63 3.44 -20.36
CA ASN A 95 -0.95 4.51 -21.31
C ASN A 95 -0.28 4.22 -22.67
N TYR A 96 -0.45 5.12 -23.65
CA TYR A 96 0.08 4.94 -25.02
C TYR A 96 1.60 4.65 -25.05
N ILE A 97 2.38 5.37 -24.23
CA ILE A 97 3.84 5.23 -24.09
C ILE A 97 4.25 4.20 -23.04
N LYS A 98 3.32 3.33 -22.61
CA LYS A 98 3.54 2.25 -21.63
C LYS A 98 4.14 2.77 -20.31
N GLY A 99 3.69 3.94 -19.86
CA GLY A 99 4.07 4.53 -18.57
C GLY A 99 5.53 4.98 -18.48
N ARG A 100 6.19 5.24 -19.62
CA ARG A 100 7.62 5.64 -19.67
C ARG A 100 7.93 6.85 -18.78
N TYR A 101 7.15 7.93 -18.87
CA TYR A 101 7.43 9.14 -18.08
C TYR A 101 7.27 8.92 -16.58
N LEU A 102 6.22 8.22 -16.15
CA LEU A 102 6.07 7.86 -14.74
C LEU A 102 7.25 7.01 -14.25
N ALA A 103 7.74 6.08 -15.08
CA ALA A 103 8.88 5.26 -14.74
C ALA A 103 10.18 6.06 -14.63
N GLU A 104 10.43 6.99 -15.55
CA GLU A 104 11.61 7.87 -15.50
C GLU A 104 11.62 8.71 -14.22
N LEU A 105 10.47 9.32 -13.86
CA LEU A 105 10.31 10.06 -12.61
C LEU A 105 10.53 9.16 -11.39
N THR A 106 9.89 7.98 -11.38
CA THR A 106 10.00 7.02 -10.28
C THR A 106 11.46 6.59 -10.06
N LYS A 107 12.22 6.40 -11.14
CA LYS A 107 13.62 6.00 -11.07
C LYS A 107 14.52 7.09 -10.50
N GLU A 108 14.26 8.35 -10.83
CA GLU A 108 14.96 9.50 -10.26
C GLU A 108 14.72 9.57 -8.74
N LEU A 109 13.45 9.44 -8.31
CA LEU A 109 13.10 9.37 -6.89
C LEU A 109 13.73 8.18 -6.16
N MET A 110 13.80 7.01 -6.79
CA MET A 110 14.50 5.85 -6.22
C MET A 110 16.00 6.14 -6.03
N THR A 111 16.62 6.83 -6.99
CA THR A 111 18.04 7.19 -6.94
C THR A 111 18.31 8.13 -5.78
N ASP A 112 17.46 9.14 -5.58
CA ASP A 112 17.57 10.08 -4.46
C ASP A 112 17.37 9.38 -3.10
N LEU A 113 16.39 8.46 -3.02
CA LEU A 113 16.15 7.67 -1.81
C LEU A 113 17.32 6.72 -1.48
N GLU A 114 18.04 6.23 -2.48
CA GLU A 114 19.23 5.40 -2.28
C GLU A 114 20.45 6.20 -1.79
N GLN A 115 20.56 7.47 -2.20
CA GLN A 115 21.56 8.39 -1.64
C GLN A 115 21.26 8.71 -0.17
N SER A 116 19.98 8.68 0.21
CA SER A 116 19.54 8.89 1.59
C SER A 116 19.68 7.62 2.44
N LYS A 117 20.75 7.55 3.26
CA LYS A 117 21.10 6.36 4.05
C LYS A 117 20.00 5.84 5.00
N TYR A 118 19.12 6.70 5.49
CA TYR A 118 18.15 6.37 6.54
C TYR A 118 16.69 6.47 6.12
N GLN A 119 16.41 6.83 4.86
CA GLN A 119 15.05 6.98 4.37
C GLN A 119 14.62 5.75 3.59
N ASN A 120 13.46 5.23 3.95
CA ASN A 120 12.84 4.08 3.31
C ASN A 120 11.38 4.39 3.03
N CYS A 121 10.87 3.89 1.92
CA CYS A 121 9.53 4.18 1.47
C CYS A 121 8.73 2.93 1.14
N GLU A 122 7.45 2.96 1.51
CA GLU A 122 6.46 1.97 1.11
C GLU A 122 5.47 2.65 0.16
N TRP A 123 5.71 2.56 -1.14
CA TRP A 123 4.90 3.22 -2.17
C TRP A 123 3.65 2.41 -2.50
N ARG A 124 2.57 3.12 -2.83
CA ARG A 124 1.28 2.52 -3.17
C ARG A 124 1.05 2.64 -4.66
N ILE A 125 0.69 1.53 -5.28
CA ILE A 125 0.38 1.49 -6.72
C ILE A 125 -0.93 0.73 -6.93
N SER A 126 -1.78 1.25 -7.81
CA SER A 126 -3.17 0.78 -7.88
C SER A 126 -3.35 -0.38 -8.85
N ILE A 127 -4.13 -1.37 -8.43
CA ILE A 127 -4.77 -2.38 -9.28
C ILE A 127 -6.28 -2.28 -9.03
N TYR A 128 -7.03 -2.11 -10.10
CA TYR A 128 -8.46 -1.82 -10.06
C TYR A 128 -9.32 -3.10 -10.09
N GLY A 129 -8.76 -4.20 -10.62
CA GLY A 129 -9.48 -5.47 -10.72
C GLY A 129 -10.56 -5.47 -11.79
N ARG A 130 -10.43 -4.65 -12.83
CA ARG A 130 -11.34 -4.63 -13.99
C ARG A 130 -11.03 -5.76 -14.96
N SER A 131 -9.75 -6.10 -15.09
CA SER A 131 -9.27 -7.20 -15.92
C SER A 131 -8.18 -8.00 -15.20
N PRO A 132 -8.02 -9.30 -15.49
CA PRO A 132 -6.98 -10.12 -14.89
C PRO A 132 -5.56 -9.72 -15.35
N ASP A 133 -5.45 -9.12 -16.53
CA ASP A 133 -4.17 -8.72 -17.14
C ASP A 133 -3.50 -7.52 -16.44
N GLU A 134 -4.20 -6.84 -15.53
CA GLU A 134 -3.65 -5.66 -14.82
C GLU A 134 -2.37 -5.99 -14.05
N TRP A 135 -2.31 -7.17 -13.43
CA TRP A 135 -1.11 -7.63 -12.72
C TRP A 135 0.10 -7.78 -13.64
N ASP A 136 -0.11 -8.40 -14.81
CA ASP A 136 0.97 -8.64 -15.77
C ASP A 136 1.44 -7.35 -16.44
N LYS A 137 0.51 -6.45 -16.77
CA LYS A 137 0.85 -5.12 -17.28
C LYS A 137 1.69 -4.34 -16.27
N LEU A 138 1.27 -4.34 -15.01
CA LEU A 138 1.99 -3.64 -13.95
C LEU A 138 3.37 -4.26 -13.70
N ALA A 139 3.45 -5.58 -13.63
CA ALA A 139 4.72 -6.27 -13.47
C ALA A 139 5.69 -5.99 -14.62
N LYS A 140 5.22 -6.04 -15.87
CA LYS A 140 6.01 -5.68 -17.05
C LYS A 140 6.50 -4.24 -16.98
N TRP A 141 5.66 -3.30 -16.54
CA TRP A 141 6.07 -1.91 -16.34
C TRP A 141 7.21 -1.78 -15.32
N VAL A 142 7.13 -2.44 -14.17
CA VAL A 142 8.19 -2.41 -13.14
C VAL A 142 9.49 -3.04 -13.65
N ILE A 143 9.42 -4.21 -14.27
CA ILE A 143 10.59 -4.97 -14.70
C ILE A 143 11.29 -4.32 -15.89
N ASN A 144 10.54 -3.93 -16.93
CA ASN A 144 11.12 -3.34 -18.14
C ASN A 144 11.81 -2.01 -17.86
N ASN A 145 11.27 -1.23 -16.91
CA ASN A 145 11.85 0.05 -16.51
C ASN A 145 12.91 -0.08 -15.39
N LYS A 146 13.18 -1.29 -14.91
CA LYS A 146 14.17 -1.56 -13.85
C LYS A 146 13.89 -0.79 -12.56
N LEU A 147 12.62 -0.73 -12.15
CA LEU A 147 12.17 0.01 -10.95
C LEU A 147 12.35 -0.84 -9.68
N TYR A 148 13.61 -1.11 -9.33
CA TYR A 148 13.97 -1.79 -8.10
C TYR A 148 14.87 -0.91 -7.24
N SER A 149 14.61 -0.91 -5.94
CA SER A 149 15.47 -0.26 -4.96
C SER A 149 15.47 -1.04 -3.64
N HIS A 150 16.58 -1.01 -2.92
CA HIS A 150 16.65 -1.61 -1.59
C HIS A 150 15.74 -0.90 -0.59
N ASN A 151 15.61 0.42 -0.72
CA ASN A 151 14.91 1.30 0.21
C ASN A 151 13.40 1.40 -0.08
N VAL A 152 12.93 0.83 -1.19
CA VAL A 152 11.53 0.93 -1.63
C VAL A 152 10.83 -0.44 -1.61
N ARG A 153 9.61 -0.47 -1.07
CA ARG A 153 8.67 -1.60 -1.18
C ARG A 153 7.32 -1.14 -1.71
N TRP A 154 6.59 -2.07 -2.31
CA TRP A 154 5.30 -1.77 -2.94
C TRP A 154 4.13 -2.33 -2.13
N LEU A 155 3.11 -1.50 -1.93
CA LEU A 155 1.77 -1.94 -1.54
C LEU A 155 0.85 -1.83 -2.75
N ILE A 156 0.08 -2.88 -2.98
CA ILE A 156 -0.93 -2.91 -4.04
C ILE A 156 -2.22 -2.32 -3.49
N GLN A 157 -2.58 -1.16 -4.01
CA GLN A 157 -3.77 -0.44 -3.65
C GLN A 157 -4.95 -0.92 -4.50
N VAL A 158 -6.03 -1.37 -3.86
CA VAL A 158 -7.26 -1.84 -4.48
C VAL A 158 -8.38 -0.87 -4.12
N PRO A 159 -8.76 0.04 -5.04
CA PRO A 159 -9.86 0.96 -4.83
C PRO A 159 -11.22 0.23 -4.76
N ARG A 160 -12.07 0.56 -3.79
CA ARG A 160 -13.43 0.02 -3.67
C ARG A 160 -14.38 0.79 -4.59
N LEU A 161 -14.30 0.50 -5.89
CA LEU A 161 -15.10 1.16 -6.93
C LEU A 161 -16.10 0.21 -7.61
N TYR A 162 -16.55 -0.81 -6.86
CA TYR A 162 -17.47 -1.82 -7.41
C TYR A 162 -18.82 -1.21 -7.80
N ASP A 163 -19.31 -0.25 -7.02
CA ASP A 163 -20.49 0.57 -7.33
C ASP A 163 -20.42 1.19 -8.73
N ILE A 164 -19.27 1.75 -9.11
CA ILE A 164 -19.04 2.37 -10.42
C ILE A 164 -18.97 1.32 -11.53
N TYR A 165 -18.27 0.21 -11.31
CA TYR A 165 -18.15 -0.87 -12.31
C TYR A 165 -19.47 -1.57 -12.56
N LYS A 166 -20.29 -1.70 -11.51
CA LYS A 166 -21.63 -2.25 -11.62
C LYS A 166 -22.57 -1.29 -12.34
N ALA A 167 -22.51 0.02 -12.05
CA ALA A 167 -23.33 1.03 -12.71
C ALA A 167 -22.99 1.19 -14.21
N SER A 168 -21.71 1.03 -14.58
CA SER A 168 -21.26 1.06 -15.98
C SER A 168 -21.49 -0.24 -16.75
N GLY A 169 -21.95 -1.31 -16.08
CA GLY A 169 -22.17 -2.63 -16.70
C GLY A 169 -20.87 -3.36 -17.05
N LEU A 170 -19.71 -2.89 -16.58
CA LEU A 170 -18.42 -3.54 -16.83
C LEU A 170 -18.31 -4.88 -16.10
N LEU A 171 -18.89 -4.95 -14.89
CA LEU A 171 -18.84 -6.14 -14.03
C LEU A 171 -20.23 -6.50 -13.53
N ASN A 172 -20.52 -7.80 -13.50
CA ASN A 172 -21.85 -8.31 -13.14
C ASN A 172 -21.98 -8.61 -11.66
N ASN A 173 -20.92 -9.07 -11.00
CA ASN A 173 -20.95 -9.41 -9.59
C ASN A 173 -19.59 -9.15 -8.96
N PHE A 174 -19.55 -9.19 -7.63
CA PHE A 174 -18.29 -8.96 -6.93
C PHE A 174 -17.27 -10.08 -7.12
N GLN A 175 -17.72 -11.31 -7.39
CA GLN A 175 -16.83 -12.45 -7.65
C GLN A 175 -15.84 -12.15 -8.80
N GLN A 176 -16.26 -11.45 -9.85
CA GLN A 176 -15.39 -11.10 -10.97
C GLN A 176 -14.21 -10.21 -10.54
N ILE A 177 -14.41 -9.27 -9.62
CA ILE A 177 -13.31 -8.45 -9.08
C ILE A 177 -12.32 -9.34 -8.30
N LEU A 178 -12.83 -10.24 -7.47
CA LEU A 178 -11.98 -11.16 -6.70
C LEU A 178 -11.19 -12.10 -7.61
N GLU A 179 -11.80 -12.58 -8.69
CA GLU A 179 -11.13 -13.38 -9.71
C GLU A 179 -10.03 -12.57 -10.40
N ASN A 180 -10.33 -11.37 -10.87
CA ASN A 180 -9.32 -10.50 -11.51
C ASN A 180 -8.16 -10.17 -10.56
N LEU A 181 -8.42 -10.01 -9.26
CA LEU A 181 -7.40 -9.68 -8.27
C LEU A 181 -6.55 -10.89 -7.86
N PHE A 182 -7.16 -12.04 -7.59
CA PHE A 182 -6.47 -13.18 -6.97
C PHE A 182 -6.11 -14.29 -7.94
N ARG A 183 -6.84 -14.47 -9.04
CA ARG A 183 -6.56 -15.56 -9.99
C ARG A 183 -5.13 -15.49 -10.56
N PRO A 184 -4.62 -14.33 -11.04
CA PRO A 184 -3.23 -14.25 -11.51
C PRO A 184 -2.22 -14.57 -10.40
N LEU A 185 -2.53 -14.19 -9.16
CA LEU A 185 -1.70 -14.50 -7.99
C LEU A 185 -1.67 -15.99 -7.65
N TYR A 186 -2.80 -16.69 -7.80
CA TYR A 186 -2.85 -18.15 -7.65
C TYR A 186 -2.12 -18.86 -8.80
N GLU A 187 -2.28 -18.39 -10.03
CA GLU A 187 -1.62 -18.94 -11.22
C GLU A 187 -0.09 -18.84 -11.10
N VAL A 188 0.44 -17.65 -10.79
CA VAL A 188 1.90 -17.46 -10.56
C VAL A 188 2.41 -18.19 -9.32
N THR A 189 1.57 -18.37 -8.30
CA THR A 189 1.91 -19.18 -7.12
C THR A 189 1.90 -20.66 -7.44
N LYS A 190 1.14 -21.12 -8.45
CA LYS A 190 1.13 -22.52 -8.92
C LYS A 190 2.33 -22.81 -9.79
N ASP A 191 2.60 -21.98 -10.79
CA ASP A 191 3.77 -22.10 -11.65
C ASP A 191 4.35 -20.71 -11.93
N PRO A 192 5.54 -20.36 -11.40
CA PRO A 192 6.18 -19.08 -11.66
C PRO A 192 6.42 -18.78 -13.14
N ARG A 193 6.44 -19.80 -14.01
CA ARG A 193 6.70 -19.65 -15.44
C ARG A 193 5.50 -19.10 -16.21
N THR A 194 4.28 -19.14 -15.66
CA THR A 194 3.11 -18.59 -16.35
C THR A 194 3.13 -17.07 -16.36
N HIS A 195 3.65 -16.45 -15.28
CA HIS A 195 3.83 -15.01 -15.15
C HIS A 195 5.22 -14.68 -14.58
N PRO A 196 6.30 -14.80 -15.39
CA PRO A 196 7.66 -14.69 -14.88
C PRO A 196 7.98 -13.28 -14.35
N GLU A 197 7.56 -12.22 -15.04
CA GLU A 197 7.75 -10.84 -14.59
C GLU A 197 6.95 -10.56 -13.31
N LEU A 198 5.73 -11.09 -13.22
CA LEU A 198 4.90 -10.97 -12.02
C LEU A 198 5.54 -11.66 -10.83
N HIS A 199 6.11 -12.85 -11.01
CA HIS A 199 6.79 -13.56 -9.94
C HIS A 199 7.94 -12.72 -9.34
N VAL A 200 8.74 -12.09 -10.19
CA VAL A 200 9.84 -11.22 -9.75
C VAL A 200 9.31 -9.95 -9.08
N PHE A 201 8.31 -9.29 -9.67
CA PHE A 201 7.69 -8.11 -9.08
C PHE A 201 7.13 -8.40 -7.68
N LEU A 202 6.44 -9.53 -7.51
CA LEU A 202 5.84 -9.92 -6.24
C LEU A 202 6.87 -10.01 -5.11
N GLN A 203 8.14 -10.33 -5.38
CA GLN A 203 9.17 -10.35 -4.33
C GLN A 203 9.38 -9.00 -3.63
N ARG A 204 9.00 -7.88 -4.27
CA ARG A 204 9.06 -6.52 -3.70
C ARG A 204 7.72 -6.01 -3.18
N VAL A 205 6.64 -6.76 -3.43
CA VAL A 205 5.30 -6.44 -2.94
C VAL A 205 5.15 -6.98 -1.52
N ILE A 206 4.82 -6.09 -0.58
CA ILE A 206 4.71 -6.44 0.85
C ILE A 206 3.27 -6.61 1.31
N GLY A 207 2.30 -6.03 0.61
CA GLY A 207 0.92 -6.04 1.09
C GLY A 207 -0.10 -5.50 0.11
N ILE A 208 -1.35 -5.70 0.49
CA ILE A 208 -2.53 -5.19 -0.19
C ILE A 208 -3.14 -4.10 0.69
N ASN A 209 -3.42 -2.96 0.08
CA ASN A 209 -4.10 -1.84 0.68
C ASN A 209 -5.49 -1.71 0.03
N SER A 210 -6.56 -1.53 0.81
CA SER A 210 -7.88 -1.20 0.28
C SER A 210 -8.19 0.26 0.57
N VAL A 211 -8.67 1.00 -0.44
CA VAL A 211 -8.97 2.44 -0.34
C VAL A 211 -10.36 2.76 -0.87
N ASP A 212 -11.03 3.74 -0.28
CA ASP A 212 -12.27 4.34 -0.79
C ASP A 212 -12.52 5.67 -0.08
N ASP A 213 -13.55 6.37 -0.52
CA ASP A 213 -14.17 7.47 0.21
C ASP A 213 -15.01 6.93 1.38
N GLU A 214 -14.39 6.85 2.56
CA GLU A 214 -15.03 6.39 3.80
C GLU A 214 -16.19 7.29 4.25
N SER A 215 -16.31 8.52 3.73
CA SER A 215 -17.42 9.42 4.09
C SER A 215 -18.75 8.98 3.48
N LYS A 216 -18.74 8.10 2.48
CA LYS A 216 -19.96 7.59 1.86
C LYS A 216 -20.75 6.75 2.87
N PRO A 217 -22.05 7.02 3.07
CA PRO A 217 -22.85 6.26 4.01
C PRO A 217 -23.05 4.83 3.51
N GLU A 218 -22.53 3.86 4.26
CA GLU A 218 -22.76 2.44 4.02
C GLU A 218 -23.95 1.94 4.85
N ARG A 219 -25.03 1.52 4.19
CA ARG A 219 -26.16 0.90 4.89
C ARG A 219 -25.94 -0.59 4.99
N ARG A 220 -26.04 -1.15 6.19
CA ARG A 220 -26.06 -2.60 6.38
C ARG A 220 -27.36 -3.19 5.84
N ILE A 221 -27.36 -3.62 4.56
CA ILE A 221 -28.53 -4.25 3.92
C ILE A 221 -28.74 -5.68 4.41
N TYR A 222 -27.65 -6.39 4.71
CA TYR A 222 -27.70 -7.81 5.03
C TYR A 222 -27.43 -8.08 6.51
N ARG A 223 -28.28 -8.92 7.11
CA ARG A 223 -28.03 -9.50 8.44
C ARG A 223 -26.86 -10.50 8.37
N LYS A 224 -26.82 -11.31 7.31
CA LYS A 224 -25.75 -12.23 6.94
C LYS A 224 -25.32 -11.94 5.51
N PHE A 225 -24.04 -11.62 5.31
CA PHE A 225 -23.54 -11.24 3.99
C PHE A 225 -23.65 -12.41 2.99
N PRO A 226 -24.13 -12.16 1.76
CA PRO A 226 -24.23 -13.18 0.72
C PRO A 226 -22.86 -13.46 0.09
N TYR A 227 -22.71 -14.64 -0.50
CA TYR A 227 -21.49 -15.00 -1.24
C TYR A 227 -21.18 -14.01 -2.36
N PRO A 228 -19.89 -13.80 -2.72
CA PRO A 228 -19.50 -12.83 -3.76
C PRO A 228 -20.16 -13.05 -5.12
N LYS A 229 -20.49 -14.31 -5.47
CA LYS A 229 -21.20 -14.66 -6.71
C LYS A 229 -22.63 -14.11 -6.77
N VAL A 230 -23.25 -13.97 -5.61
CA VAL A 230 -24.64 -13.50 -5.43
C VAL A 230 -24.66 -12.02 -5.03
N TRP A 231 -23.49 -11.40 -4.85
CA TRP A 231 -23.38 -9.97 -4.56
C TRP A 231 -23.61 -9.17 -5.84
N ASP A 232 -24.87 -8.81 -6.07
CA ASP A 232 -25.35 -8.06 -7.23
C ASP A 232 -25.82 -6.63 -6.87
N THR A 233 -25.67 -6.24 -5.61
CA THR A 233 -26.09 -4.91 -5.14
C THR A 233 -25.15 -3.83 -5.64
N LYS A 234 -25.60 -2.56 -5.61
CA LYS A 234 -24.73 -1.40 -5.92
C LYS A 234 -23.81 -1.00 -4.76
N GLN A 235 -23.87 -1.71 -3.63
CA GLN A 235 -23.04 -1.39 -2.46
C GLN A 235 -21.66 -2.00 -2.58
N ASN A 236 -20.67 -1.29 -2.05
CA ASN A 236 -19.33 -1.83 -1.89
C ASN A 236 -19.36 -3.01 -0.89
N PRO A 237 -18.67 -4.11 -1.20
CA PRO A 237 -18.66 -5.31 -0.37
C PRO A 237 -17.67 -5.21 0.79
N PRO A 238 -17.85 -6.02 1.86
CA PRO A 238 -16.94 -6.03 3.00
C PRO A 238 -15.51 -6.46 2.65
N LEU A 239 -14.53 -5.94 3.39
CA LEU A 239 -13.11 -6.29 3.28
C LEU A 239 -12.79 -7.77 3.58
N TYR A 240 -13.70 -8.47 4.25
CA TYR A 240 -13.57 -9.88 4.62
C TYR A 240 -13.18 -10.77 3.43
N TYR A 241 -13.77 -10.55 2.25
CA TYR A 241 -13.48 -11.38 1.08
C TYR A 241 -12.06 -11.22 0.56
N ILE A 242 -11.52 -10.00 0.60
CA ILE A 242 -10.12 -9.73 0.24
C ILE A 242 -9.21 -10.42 1.27
N TYR A 243 -9.52 -10.28 2.56
CA TYR A 243 -8.78 -10.93 3.63
C TYR A 243 -8.76 -12.46 3.50
N ALA A 244 -9.92 -13.10 3.33
CA ALA A 244 -10.04 -14.56 3.26
C ALA A 244 -9.26 -15.15 2.08
N ASN A 245 -9.32 -14.51 0.91
CA ASN A 245 -8.55 -14.92 -0.26
C ASN A 245 -7.05 -14.72 -0.06
N MET A 246 -6.65 -13.59 0.53
CA MET A 246 -5.25 -13.30 0.84
C MET A 246 -4.68 -14.31 1.85
N CYS A 247 -5.41 -14.67 2.90
CA CYS A 247 -4.99 -15.67 3.89
C CYS A 247 -4.76 -17.04 3.25
N SER A 248 -5.70 -17.49 2.42
CA SER A 248 -5.61 -18.76 1.70
C SER A 248 -4.40 -18.77 0.75
N LEU A 249 -4.22 -17.69 0.00
CA LEU A 249 -3.06 -17.50 -0.89
C LEU A 249 -1.75 -17.48 -0.10
N ASN A 250 -1.69 -16.73 1.00
CA ASN A 250 -0.49 -16.62 1.85
C ASN A 250 -0.10 -17.96 2.46
N GLN A 251 -1.06 -18.78 2.88
CA GLN A 251 -0.77 -20.10 3.41
C GLN A 251 -0.06 -20.97 2.35
N TRP A 252 -0.52 -20.91 1.11
CA TRP A 252 0.10 -21.64 0.01
C TRP A 252 1.46 -21.07 -0.38
N ARG A 253 1.58 -19.74 -0.49
CA ARG A 253 2.84 -19.05 -0.78
C ARG A 253 3.89 -19.35 0.28
N LYS A 254 3.50 -19.34 1.57
CA LYS A 254 4.36 -19.70 2.70
C LYS A 254 4.84 -21.15 2.61
N ALA A 255 3.96 -22.09 2.28
CA ALA A 255 4.34 -23.50 2.10
C ALA A 255 5.37 -23.69 0.97
N ARG A 256 5.39 -22.79 -0.02
CA ARG A 256 6.38 -22.76 -1.11
C ARG A 256 7.62 -21.92 -0.82
N GLY A 257 7.70 -21.26 0.34
CA GLY A 257 8.79 -20.33 0.66
C GLY A 257 8.74 -19.01 -0.12
N PHE A 258 7.59 -18.66 -0.71
CA PHE A 258 7.38 -17.37 -1.37
C PHE A 258 7.00 -16.27 -0.37
N ASN A 259 7.20 -15.01 -0.75
CA ASN A 259 6.80 -13.87 0.06
C ASN A 259 5.27 -13.82 0.24
N THR A 260 4.83 -13.42 1.43
CA THR A 260 3.42 -13.30 1.79
C THR A 260 3.02 -11.84 1.89
N PHE A 261 1.72 -11.57 1.76
CA PHE A 261 1.16 -10.22 1.78
C PHE A 261 0.51 -9.90 3.14
N VAL A 262 0.62 -8.66 3.59
CA VAL A 262 -0.18 -8.15 4.72
C VAL A 262 -1.32 -7.26 4.22
N LEU A 263 -2.49 -7.34 4.86
CA LEU A 263 -3.60 -6.44 4.59
C LEU A 263 -3.40 -5.15 5.40
N ARG A 264 -3.32 -4.02 4.71
CA ARG A 264 -3.14 -2.68 5.32
C ARG A 264 -4.10 -1.66 4.74
N PRO A 265 -5.39 -1.70 5.11
CA PRO A 265 -6.40 -0.84 4.51
C PRO A 265 -6.27 0.61 4.98
N HIS A 266 -6.76 1.54 4.18
CA HIS A 266 -7.19 2.83 4.68
C HIS A 266 -8.49 2.60 5.45
N CYS A 267 -8.47 3.05 6.70
CA CYS A 267 -9.56 2.86 7.63
C CYS A 267 -9.53 3.92 8.74
N GLY A 268 -10.69 4.48 9.04
CA GLY A 268 -10.87 5.40 10.15
C GLY A 268 -10.32 6.79 9.85
N GLU A 269 -10.29 7.19 8.59
CA GLU A 269 -10.13 8.59 8.19
C GLU A 269 -11.45 9.35 8.34
N ALA A 270 -12.55 8.70 7.95
CA ALA A 270 -13.93 9.19 8.03
C ALA A 270 -14.87 7.98 8.17
N GLY A 271 -16.19 8.20 8.08
CA GLY A 271 -17.15 7.09 8.01
C GLY A 271 -17.54 6.47 9.35
N ASP A 272 -18.06 5.25 9.28
CA ASP A 272 -18.62 4.51 10.41
C ASP A 272 -17.50 3.87 11.27
N PRO A 273 -17.53 3.98 12.61
CA PRO A 273 -16.63 3.25 13.50
C PRO A 273 -16.52 1.73 13.25
N ASP A 274 -17.54 1.10 12.65
CA ASP A 274 -17.53 -0.31 12.27
C ASP A 274 -16.40 -0.67 11.28
N HIS A 275 -15.92 0.30 10.50
CA HIS A 275 -14.74 0.14 9.65
C HIS A 275 -13.51 -0.19 10.49
N LEU A 276 -13.30 0.53 11.59
CA LEU A 276 -12.19 0.31 12.53
C LEU A 276 -12.30 -1.05 13.22
N ALA A 277 -13.51 -1.46 13.61
CA ALA A 277 -13.74 -2.79 14.19
C ALA A 277 -13.38 -3.90 13.19
N SER A 278 -13.79 -3.75 11.93
CA SER A 278 -13.45 -4.70 10.86
C SER A 278 -11.95 -4.72 10.57
N ALA A 279 -11.31 -3.55 10.51
CA ALA A 279 -9.87 -3.45 10.30
C ALA A 279 -9.08 -4.02 11.49
N PHE A 280 -9.53 -3.82 12.73
CA PHE A 280 -8.90 -4.42 13.91
C PHE A 280 -8.87 -5.96 13.83
N MET A 281 -9.94 -6.57 13.33
CA MET A 281 -10.03 -8.03 13.23
C MET A 281 -9.23 -8.61 12.05
N LEU A 282 -9.09 -7.87 10.95
CA LEU A 282 -8.59 -8.40 9.67
C LEU A 282 -7.23 -7.84 9.24
N SER A 283 -6.86 -6.65 9.67
CA SER A 283 -5.67 -5.95 9.17
C SER A 283 -4.47 -6.10 10.09
N HIS A 284 -3.28 -5.99 9.50
CA HIS A 284 -2.02 -5.95 10.25
C HIS A 284 -1.67 -4.52 10.71
N SER A 285 -2.04 -3.53 9.90
CA SER A 285 -1.82 -2.11 10.14
C SER A 285 -2.88 -1.34 9.37
N ILE A 286 -3.22 -0.14 9.84
CA ILE A 286 -4.20 0.74 9.21
C ILE A 286 -3.55 2.07 8.87
N SER A 287 -3.99 2.67 7.77
CA SER A 287 -3.60 4.02 7.38
C SER A 287 -4.64 5.04 7.88
N HIS A 288 -4.21 6.28 8.13
CA HIS A 288 -4.99 7.39 8.72
C HIS A 288 -5.26 7.29 10.22
N SER A 289 -6.15 6.40 10.66
CA SER A 289 -6.46 6.26 12.10
C SER A 289 -6.91 7.58 12.77
N ILE A 290 -7.52 8.51 12.04
CA ILE A 290 -7.92 9.82 12.59
C ILE A 290 -9.05 9.65 13.61
N LEU A 291 -10.01 8.77 13.33
CA LEU A 291 -11.06 8.39 14.28
C LEU A 291 -10.52 7.65 15.52
N LEU A 292 -9.32 7.06 15.42
CA LEU A 292 -8.58 6.50 16.55
C LEU A 292 -7.90 7.57 17.42
N ARG A 293 -8.06 8.87 17.17
CA ARG A 293 -7.76 9.87 18.22
C ARG A 293 -8.63 9.67 19.48
N LYS A 294 -9.63 8.78 19.41
CA LYS A 294 -10.41 8.26 20.54
C LYS A 294 -9.91 6.90 21.10
N VAL A 295 -8.91 6.22 20.52
CA VAL A 295 -8.38 4.89 20.93
C VAL A 295 -6.93 4.64 20.43
N HIS A 296 -5.98 4.30 21.29
CA HIS A 296 -4.51 4.29 21.00
C HIS A 296 -3.98 3.05 20.23
N PHE A 297 -2.73 3.10 19.67
CA PHE A 297 -1.69 2.04 19.43
C PHE A 297 -0.89 2.16 18.08
N VAL A 298 0.46 1.95 18.06
CA VAL A 298 1.32 1.80 16.82
C VAL A 298 2.66 1.05 17.04
N VAL A 299 2.98 0.06 16.16
CA VAL A 299 4.28 -0.22 15.44
C VAL A 299 3.92 -0.93 14.10
N GLN A 300 4.42 -0.51 12.90
CA GLN A 300 3.73 -0.80 11.62
C GLN A 300 4.54 -1.19 10.34
N SER A 301 5.88 -1.21 10.33
CA SER A 301 6.64 -1.37 9.05
C SER A 301 6.67 -2.80 8.47
N GLY A 302 6.67 -2.97 7.15
CA GLY A 302 6.60 -4.26 6.42
C GLY A 302 7.91 -4.79 5.82
N PHE A 303 9.04 -4.13 6.01
CA PHE A 303 10.34 -4.60 5.50
C PHE A 303 10.77 -5.96 6.05
N GLU A 304 11.60 -6.68 5.28
CA GLU A 304 12.10 -8.01 5.63
C GLU A 304 12.96 -7.97 6.90
N MET A 305 12.97 -9.09 7.63
CA MET A 305 13.75 -9.24 8.87
C MET A 305 15.24 -8.91 8.70
N GLN A 306 15.83 -9.32 7.57
CA GLN A 306 17.24 -9.10 7.28
C GLN A 306 17.59 -7.61 7.15
N ILE A 307 16.63 -6.78 6.74
CA ILE A 307 16.79 -5.34 6.61
C ILE A 307 16.54 -4.64 7.95
N LYS A 308 15.54 -5.10 8.71
CA LYS A 308 15.23 -4.54 10.03
C LYS A 308 16.32 -4.81 11.08
N ARG A 309 17.03 -5.94 11.03
CA ARG A 309 18.10 -6.29 12.00
C ARG A 309 19.25 -5.27 12.05
N PRO A 310 19.81 -4.83 10.91
CA PRO A 310 20.76 -3.72 10.87
C PRO A 310 20.20 -2.42 11.45
N TRP A 311 18.92 -2.09 11.21
CA TRP A 311 18.32 -0.81 11.63
C TRP A 311 17.86 -0.76 13.08
N LEU A 312 17.39 -1.88 13.65
CA LEU A 312 16.71 -1.90 14.96
C LEU A 312 17.42 -2.77 16.00
N GLY A 313 18.30 -3.67 15.58
CA GLY A 313 19.00 -4.62 16.45
C GLY A 313 18.65 -6.08 16.13
N HIS A 314 19.47 -7.02 16.61
CA HIS A 314 19.29 -8.45 16.32
C HIS A 314 18.00 -9.03 16.92
N GLN A 315 17.56 -8.46 18.05
CA GLN A 315 16.44 -8.95 18.85
C GLN A 315 15.15 -8.13 18.65
N TRP A 316 15.06 -7.29 17.62
CA TRP A 316 13.95 -6.35 17.40
C TRP A 316 12.54 -6.94 17.45
N TYR A 317 12.40 -8.25 17.27
CA TYR A 317 11.14 -8.99 17.32
C TYR A 317 10.66 -9.33 18.75
N LEU A 318 11.46 -9.05 19.78
CA LEU A 318 11.09 -9.26 21.18
C LEU A 318 10.32 -8.05 21.74
N PRO A 319 9.34 -8.27 22.64
CA PRO A 319 8.56 -7.19 23.23
C PRO A 319 9.39 -6.31 24.18
N GLY A 320 8.99 -5.04 24.29
CA GLY A 320 9.50 -4.10 25.30
C GLY A 320 10.99 -3.78 25.14
N VAL A 321 11.72 -3.77 26.26
CA VAL A 321 13.16 -3.44 26.31
C VAL A 321 14.00 -4.52 25.62
N LEU A 322 13.58 -5.78 25.68
CA LEU A 322 14.33 -6.91 25.14
C LEU A 322 14.51 -6.83 23.63
N GLY A 323 13.61 -6.13 22.92
CA GLY A 323 13.72 -5.88 21.49
C GLY A 323 14.48 -4.62 21.12
N ASN A 324 14.92 -3.80 22.07
CA ASN A 324 15.48 -2.48 21.77
C ASN A 324 17.00 -2.45 21.90
N ASP A 325 17.66 -2.11 20.79
CA ASP A 325 19.05 -1.69 20.79
C ASP A 325 19.12 -0.16 20.73
N ILE A 326 19.37 0.48 21.88
CA ILE A 326 19.44 1.95 21.99
C ILE A 326 20.44 2.53 20.99
N ASN A 327 21.56 1.85 20.72
CA ASN A 327 22.60 2.34 19.82
C ASN A 327 22.12 2.48 18.36
N LYS A 328 21.00 1.84 18.02
CA LYS A 328 20.41 1.86 16.68
C LYS A 328 19.11 2.65 16.63
N THR A 329 18.24 2.52 17.63
CA THR A 329 16.92 3.16 17.65
C THR A 329 16.95 4.57 18.23
N ASN A 330 17.97 4.90 19.04
CA ASN A 330 18.05 6.12 19.84
C ASN A 330 16.82 6.31 20.76
N VAL A 331 16.12 5.22 21.11
CA VAL A 331 15.00 5.24 22.04
C VAL A 331 15.48 4.74 23.41
N PRO A 332 15.36 5.53 24.49
CA PRO A 332 15.77 5.08 25.83
C PRO A 332 15.01 3.83 26.28
N ASN A 333 15.73 2.84 26.82
CA ASN A 333 15.12 1.62 27.37
C ASN A 333 14.06 1.94 28.43
N LEU A 334 14.27 2.96 29.27
CA LEU A 334 13.29 3.37 30.28
C LEU A 334 11.93 3.77 29.66
N ARG A 335 11.94 4.42 28.47
CA ARG A 335 10.70 4.79 27.77
C ARG A 335 9.94 3.54 27.29
N LEU A 336 10.66 2.54 26.77
CA LEU A 336 10.04 1.29 26.32
C LEU A 336 9.62 0.42 27.49
N GLN A 337 10.37 0.42 28.59
CA GLN A 337 10.01 -0.27 29.82
C GLN A 337 8.73 0.30 30.41
N TYR A 338 8.62 1.63 30.53
CA TYR A 338 7.39 2.27 30.98
C TYR A 338 6.20 1.89 30.09
N ARG A 339 6.33 2.04 28.77
CA ARG A 339 5.26 1.66 27.83
C ARG A 339 4.87 0.19 27.92
N HIS A 340 5.84 -0.71 28.06
CA HIS A 340 5.59 -2.14 28.19
C HIS A 340 4.91 -2.48 29.53
N ASN A 341 5.40 -1.92 30.64
CA ASN A 341 4.82 -2.13 31.96
C ASN A 341 3.38 -1.59 32.02
N THR A 342 3.14 -0.37 31.53
CA THR A 342 1.77 0.19 31.47
C THR A 342 0.85 -0.67 30.61
N LEU A 343 1.31 -1.17 29.46
CA LEU A 343 0.53 -2.09 28.64
C LEU A 343 0.22 -3.40 29.38
N MET A 344 1.20 -3.97 30.09
CA MET A 344 1.01 -5.20 30.85
C MET A 344 0.05 -4.98 32.03
N GLU A 345 0.14 -3.85 32.73
CA GLU A 345 -0.80 -3.45 33.78
C GLU A 345 -2.23 -3.29 33.23
N GLU A 346 -2.41 -2.61 32.09
CA GLU A 346 -3.72 -2.48 31.43
C GLU A 346 -4.29 -3.85 31.03
N LEU A 347 -3.46 -4.73 30.46
CA LEU A 347 -3.87 -6.10 30.12
C LEU A 347 -4.24 -6.92 31.36
N GLU A 348 -3.50 -6.75 32.46
CA GLU A 348 -3.76 -7.42 33.71
C GLU A 348 -5.06 -6.93 34.36
N MET A 349 -5.34 -5.62 34.33
CA MET A 349 -6.62 -5.04 34.74
C MET A 349 -7.78 -5.60 33.92
N LEU A 350 -7.62 -5.71 32.60
CA LEU A 350 -8.63 -6.33 31.72
C LEU A 350 -8.82 -7.81 32.06
N ALA A 351 -7.74 -8.56 32.32
CA ALA A 351 -7.81 -9.97 32.69
C ALA A 351 -8.48 -10.18 34.05
N GLN A 352 -8.21 -9.31 35.03
CA GLN A 352 -8.86 -9.30 36.34
C GLN A 352 -10.35 -8.94 36.23
N GLY A 353 -10.71 -7.95 35.41
CA GLY A 353 -12.10 -7.62 35.08
C GLY A 353 -12.83 -8.78 34.39
N ARG A 354 -12.11 -9.58 33.59
CA ARG A 354 -12.62 -10.83 33.01
C ARG A 354 -12.84 -11.89 34.08
N LYS A 355 -11.91 -12.08 35.03
CA LYS A 355 -12.08 -12.99 36.18
C LYS A 355 -13.27 -12.58 37.05
N ALA A 356 -13.46 -11.29 37.34
CA ALA A 356 -14.61 -10.79 38.08
C ALA A 356 -15.97 -11.07 37.40
N ARG A 357 -15.99 -11.14 36.06
CA ARG A 357 -17.19 -11.49 35.26
C ARG A 357 -17.38 -13.00 35.09
N VAL A 358 -16.33 -13.80 35.29
CA VAL A 358 -16.29 -15.27 35.12
C VAL A 358 -16.52 -16.03 36.44
N VAL A 359 -16.65 -15.34 37.59
CA VAL A 359 -17.12 -15.96 38.86
C VAL A 359 -18.56 -16.55 38.76
N GLY A 360 -19.21 -16.45 37.59
CA GLY A 360 -20.45 -17.15 37.27
C GLY A 360 -20.32 -18.46 36.47
N MET A 361 -19.14 -18.88 36.01
CA MET A 361 -18.99 -20.15 35.27
C MET A 361 -17.51 -20.60 35.23
N ASP A 362 -17.25 -21.75 35.84
CA ASP A 362 -15.92 -22.32 36.09
C ASP A 362 -15.17 -22.83 34.84
N ARG A 363 -13.82 -22.88 35.03
CA ARG A 363 -12.72 -23.61 34.34
C ARG A 363 -12.05 -22.99 33.11
N ASP A 364 -10.81 -22.50 33.29
CA ASP A 364 -9.58 -23.17 32.82
C ASP A 364 -8.31 -22.33 33.15
N GLY A 365 -7.14 -22.98 33.09
CA GLY A 365 -5.83 -22.56 33.64
C GLY A 365 -5.19 -21.26 33.09
N PRO A 366 -3.93 -20.95 33.47
CA PRO A 366 -3.34 -19.65 33.22
C PRO A 366 -3.16 -19.38 31.72
N VAL A 367 -3.97 -18.45 31.20
CA VAL A 367 -3.87 -17.95 29.84
C VAL A 367 -2.79 -16.87 29.81
N HIS A 368 -1.63 -17.17 29.23
CA HIS A 368 -0.67 -16.13 28.85
C HIS A 368 -1.29 -15.30 27.70
N PRO A 369 -1.37 -13.96 27.82
CA PRO A 369 -2.02 -13.13 26.82
C PRO A 369 -1.17 -13.10 25.53
N ILE A 370 -1.78 -13.52 24.42
CA ILE A 370 -1.21 -13.39 23.08
C ILE A 370 -1.34 -11.92 22.66
N THR A 371 -0.27 -11.14 22.78
CA THR A 371 -0.16 -9.79 22.20
C THR A 371 0.41 -9.85 20.79
N ALA A 372 0.23 -8.77 20.00
CA ALA A 372 0.80 -8.65 18.65
C ALA A 372 2.32 -8.88 18.60
N ASP A 373 3.03 -8.68 19.72
CA ASP A 373 4.47 -8.90 19.86
C ASP A 373 4.82 -10.37 20.19
N THR A 374 3.92 -11.11 20.86
CA THR A 374 4.15 -12.53 21.21
C THR A 374 3.95 -13.49 20.04
N VAL A 375 3.14 -13.13 19.04
CA VAL A 375 2.89 -13.95 17.84
C VAL A 375 4.17 -14.13 16.99
N PRO A 376 4.94 -13.07 16.67
CA PRO A 376 6.25 -13.22 16.06
C PRO A 376 7.23 -13.95 16.97
N ALA A 377 7.26 -13.69 18.27
CA ALA A 377 8.20 -14.36 19.18
C ALA A 377 7.97 -15.89 19.24
N ASN A 378 6.72 -16.35 19.32
CA ASN A 378 6.36 -17.76 19.39
C ASN A 378 6.55 -18.50 18.06
N ALA A 379 6.33 -17.84 16.92
CA ALA A 379 6.60 -18.42 15.61
C ALA A 379 8.10 -18.60 15.30
N MET A 380 8.98 -17.96 16.10
CA MET A 380 10.41 -17.84 15.83
C MET A 380 11.28 -18.56 16.88
N ALA A 381 10.69 -19.09 17.95
CA ALA A 381 11.33 -20.04 18.82
C ALA A 381 11.43 -21.41 18.11
N MET A 382 12.56 -21.69 17.45
CA MET A 382 12.89 -23.05 17.04
C MET A 382 12.93 -23.97 18.27
N PRO A 383 12.48 -25.24 18.17
CA PRO A 383 12.62 -26.18 19.28
C PRO A 383 14.12 -26.42 19.53
N ASN A 384 14.60 -26.10 20.73
CA ASN A 384 15.94 -26.50 21.16
C ASN A 384 16.04 -28.03 21.09
N ALA A 385 16.79 -28.53 20.12
CA ALA A 385 17.27 -29.90 20.08
C ALA A 385 18.33 -30.07 21.19
N ALA A 386 17.87 -30.25 22.42
CA ALA A 386 18.68 -30.81 23.50
C ALA A 386 18.26 -32.26 23.70
N THR A 387 18.70 -33.12 22.78
CA THR A 387 18.64 -34.57 22.96
C THR A 387 19.70 -34.94 23.99
N THR A 388 19.32 -35.03 25.26
CA THR A 388 20.17 -35.59 26.31
C THR A 388 20.35 -37.09 26.02
N VAL A 389 21.48 -37.44 25.40
CA VAL A 389 21.95 -38.83 25.32
C VAL A 389 22.30 -39.28 26.73
N ARG A 390 21.44 -40.13 27.32
CA ARG A 390 21.81 -40.90 28.51
C ARG A 390 22.83 -41.96 28.09
N ARG A 391 24.02 -41.90 28.67
CA ARG A 391 24.88 -43.07 28.84
C ARG A 391 24.39 -43.90 30.01
#